data_AF-A0AAD5L5M8-F1
#
_entry.id   AF-A0AAD5L5M8-F1
#
_cell.length_a   1.000
_cell.length_b   1.000
_cell.length_c   1.000
_cell.angle_alpha   90.00
_cell.angle_beta   90.00
_cell.angle_gamma   90.00
#
_symmetry.space_group_name_H-M   'P 1'
#
loop_
_entity.id
_entity.type
_entity.pdbx_description
1 polymer ?
#
loop_
_entity_poly.entity_id
_entity_poly.type
_entity_poly.pdbx_seq_one_letter_code
_entity_poly.pdbx_strand_id
1 'polypeptide(L)'
;MVNQLSPVTLRQHSLDGAVLTKRHFDDASQLHVDLAKLEEVTRLLRDPTMTLLGARRAFDTIVIDFPQLRTRLSPTATIVNNPALEMGIVKLFSTIHGHKRTG
;
A
#
# COMPACT_ATOMS: atom_id res chain seq x y z
N MET A 1 -15.21 -32.78 33.95
CA MET A 1 -13.85 -33.34 33.91
C MET A 1 -13.20 -32.91 32.62
N VAL A 2 -12.30 -31.92 32.65
CA VAL A 2 -11.49 -31.53 31.48
C VAL A 2 -10.32 -32.50 31.39
N ASN A 3 -10.24 -33.23 30.28
CA ASN A 3 -9.21 -34.22 30.01
C ASN A 3 -7.87 -33.51 29.79
N GLN A 4 -7.05 -33.44 30.84
CA GLN A 4 -5.67 -32.98 30.78
C GLN A 4 -4.84 -34.07 30.06
N LEU A 5 -4.65 -33.93 28.75
CA LEU A 5 -3.77 -34.82 27.99
C LEU A 5 -2.33 -34.60 28.46
N SER A 6 -1.64 -35.69 28.79
CA SER A 6 -0.31 -35.65 29.38
C SER A 6 0.74 -35.12 28.39
N PRO A 7 1.84 -34.50 28.89
CA PRO A 7 2.90 -33.92 28.03
C PRO A 7 3.55 -34.92 27.07
N VAL A 8 3.43 -36.22 27.35
CA VAL A 8 3.96 -37.31 26.53
C VAL A 8 3.12 -37.53 25.27
N THR A 9 1.80 -37.31 25.33
CA THR A 9 0.90 -37.47 24.18
C THR A 9 1.14 -36.38 23.12
N LEU A 10 1.58 -35.19 23.54
CA LEU A 10 1.98 -34.10 22.63
C LEU A 10 3.29 -34.39 21.87
N ARG A 11 4.10 -35.35 22.32
CA ARG A 11 5.35 -35.76 21.67
C ARG A 11 5.19 -36.91 20.69
N GLN A 12 4.11 -37.71 20.81
CA GLN A 12 3.89 -38.89 19.98
C GLN A 12 3.28 -38.57 18.60
N HIS A 13 2.74 -37.37 18.43
CA HIS A 13 2.38 -36.82 17.13
C HIS A 13 3.41 -35.75 16.79
N SER A 14 4.29 -36.03 15.82
CA SER A 14 5.29 -35.10 15.29
C SER A 14 4.69 -33.77 14.83
N LEU A 15 4.43 -32.88 15.79
CA LEU A 15 4.17 -31.47 15.57
C LEU A 15 5.48 -30.67 15.54
N ASP A 16 6.60 -31.33 15.28
CA ASP A 16 7.91 -30.69 15.12
C ASP A 16 7.94 -29.67 13.97
N GLY A 17 6.97 -29.73 13.05
CA GLY A 17 6.80 -28.76 11.97
C GLY A 17 5.71 -27.70 12.19
N ALA A 18 4.93 -27.77 13.29
CA ALA A 18 3.68 -27.01 13.44
C ALA A 18 3.63 -26.09 14.67
N VAL A 19 4.75 -25.91 15.36
CA VAL A 19 4.85 -24.84 16.37
C VAL A 19 5.35 -23.59 15.67
N LEU A 20 4.43 -22.76 15.16
CA LEU A 20 4.75 -21.36 14.90
C LEU A 20 5.36 -20.80 16.19
N THR A 21 6.65 -20.46 16.13
CA THR A 21 7.27 -19.75 17.24
C THR A 21 6.46 -18.48 17.49
N LYS A 22 6.35 -18.03 18.74
CA LYS A 22 5.66 -16.79 19.08
C LYS A 22 6.07 -15.65 18.14
N ARG A 23 7.37 -15.59 17.82
CA ARG A 23 7.95 -14.66 16.84
C ARG A 23 7.29 -14.75 15.46
N HIS A 24 7.14 -15.95 14.89
CA HIS A 24 6.51 -16.10 13.58
C HIS A 24 5.02 -15.72 13.60
N PHE A 25 4.33 -15.95 14.73
CA PHE A 25 2.95 -15.50 14.90
C PHE A 25 2.87 -13.97 14.98
N ASP A 26 3.76 -13.34 15.74
CA ASP A 26 3.85 -11.88 15.87
C ASP A 26 4.18 -11.24 14.50
N ASP A 27 5.14 -11.82 13.76
CA ASP A 27 5.51 -11.37 12.41
C ASP A 27 4.33 -11.49 11.43
N ALA A 28 3.62 -12.63 11.44
CA ALA A 28 2.43 -12.84 10.60
C ALA A 28 1.28 -11.87 10.97
N SER A 29 1.11 -11.58 12.25
CA SER A 29 0.11 -10.63 12.74
C SER A 29 0.42 -9.22 12.26
N GLN A 30 1.69 -8.81 12.33
CA GLN A 30 2.12 -7.51 11.81
C GLN A 30 1.94 -7.41 10.30
N LEU A 31 2.31 -8.45 9.56
CA LEU A 31 2.10 -8.49 8.11
C LEU A 31 0.62 -8.37 7.73
N HIS A 32 -0.27 -8.99 8.50
CA HIS A 32 -1.71 -8.86 8.27
C HIS A 32 -2.21 -7.42 8.46
N VAL A 33 -1.73 -6.74 9.51
CA VAL A 33 -2.04 -5.32 9.74
C VAL A 33 -1.51 -4.45 8.61
N ASP A 34 -0.28 -4.69 8.18
CA ASP A 34 0.35 -3.92 7.10
C ASP A 34 -0.40 -4.12 5.78
N LEU A 35 -0.83 -5.35 5.49
CA LEU A 35 -1.60 -5.67 4.28
C LEU A 35 -2.96 -4.97 4.30
N ALA A 36 -3.66 -4.94 5.44
CA ALA A 36 -4.95 -4.26 5.57
C ALA A 36 -4.83 -2.75 5.27
N LYS A 37 -3.77 -2.10 5.77
CA LYS A 37 -3.50 -0.67 5.48
C LYS A 37 -3.26 -0.42 3.99
N LEU A 38 -2.46 -1.27 3.34
CA LEU A 38 -2.17 -1.14 1.90
C LEU A 38 -3.41 -1.43 1.04
N GLU A 39 -4.26 -2.37 1.47
CA GLU A 39 -5.52 -2.67 0.79
C GLU A 39 -6.50 -1.49 0.87
N GLU A 40 -6.61 -0.85 2.03
CA GLU A 40 -7.45 0.33 2.21
C GLU A 40 -7.05 1.46 1.25
N VAL A 41 -5.75 1.75 1.17
CA VAL A 41 -5.24 2.76 0.22
C VAL A 41 -5.45 2.32 -1.22
N THR A 42 -5.27 1.05 -1.54
CA THR A 42 -5.56 0.54 -2.89
C THR A 42 -7.03 0.70 -3.25
N ARG A 43 -7.94 0.47 -2.31
CA ARG A 43 -9.39 0.64 -2.50
C ARG A 43 -9.74 2.11 -2.73
N LEU A 44 -9.19 3.00 -1.91
CA LEU A 44 -9.33 4.45 -2.09
C LEU A 44 -8.85 4.88 -3.48
N LEU A 45 -7.67 4.46 -3.90
CA LEU A 45 -7.12 4.82 -5.21
C LEU A 45 -7.92 4.27 -6.40
N ARG A 46 -8.70 3.20 -6.20
CA ARG A 46 -9.60 2.64 -7.20
C ARG A 46 -10.96 3.34 -7.26
N ASP A 47 -11.26 4.23 -6.32
CA ASP A 47 -12.51 4.97 -6.32
C ASP A 47 -12.57 5.91 -7.55
N PRO A 48 -13.61 5.83 -8.39
CA PRO A 48 -13.73 6.65 -9.59
C PRO A 48 -13.91 8.15 -9.28
N THR A 49 -14.28 8.50 -8.06
CA THR A 49 -14.41 9.88 -7.57
C THR A 49 -13.12 10.41 -6.94
N MET A 50 -12.06 9.59 -6.90
CA MET A 50 -10.79 9.97 -6.31
C MET A 50 -10.17 11.18 -6.99
N THR A 51 -9.83 12.18 -6.19
CA THR A 51 -9.13 13.38 -6.66
C THR A 51 -7.62 13.20 -6.57
N LEU A 52 -6.86 13.97 -7.38
CA LEU A 52 -5.39 13.98 -7.29
C LEU A 52 -4.89 14.36 -5.89
N LEU A 53 -5.56 15.31 -5.22
CA LEU A 53 -5.24 15.69 -3.84
C LEU A 53 -5.54 14.54 -2.85
N GLY A 54 -6.66 13.83 -3.06
CA GLY A 54 -7.00 12.64 -2.27
C GLY A 54 -5.97 11.53 -2.42
N ALA A 55 -5.56 11.22 -3.66
CA ALA A 55 -4.53 10.25 -3.95
C ALA A 55 -3.18 10.64 -3.32
N ARG A 56 -2.82 11.92 -3.38
CA ARG A 56 -1.60 12.46 -2.74
C ARG A 56 -1.63 12.26 -1.23
N ARG A 57 -2.74 12.59 -0.57
CA ARG A 57 -2.93 12.39 0.88
C ARG A 57 -2.83 10.91 1.25
N ALA A 58 -3.44 10.01 0.47
CA ALA A 58 -3.36 8.58 0.70
C ALA A 58 -1.91 8.06 0.61
N PHE A 59 -1.13 8.54 -0.37
CA PHE A 59 0.29 8.22 -0.45
C PHE A 59 1.12 8.80 0.69
N ASP A 60 0.83 10.03 1.14
CA ASP A 60 1.53 10.63 2.28
C ASP A 60 1.31 9.84 3.57
N THR A 61 0.07 9.39 3.81
CA THR A 61 -0.25 8.49 4.94
C THR A 61 0.54 7.18 4.86
N ILE A 62 0.60 6.53 3.69
CA ILE A 62 1.37 5.30 3.52
C ILE A 62 2.87 5.51 3.71
N VAL A 63 3.42 6.66 3.31
CA VAL A 63 4.84 6.95 3.49
C VAL A 63 5.22 7.17 4.96
N ILE A 64 4.28 7.57 5.82
CA ILE A 64 4.49 7.64 7.28
C ILE A 64 4.68 6.24 7.84
N ASP A 65 3.80 5.30 7.46
CA ASP A 65 3.81 3.93 7.95
C ASP A 65 4.90 3.06 7.28
N PHE A 66 5.25 3.37 6.04
CA PHE A 66 6.22 2.64 5.22
C PHE A 66 7.26 3.59 4.60
N PRO A 67 8.23 4.10 5.41
CA PRO A 67 9.22 5.08 4.96
C PRO A 67 10.05 4.63 3.74
N GLN A 68 10.24 3.33 3.58
CA GLN A 68 10.93 2.74 2.43
C GLN A 68 10.26 3.05 1.09
N LEU A 69 8.95 3.35 1.08
CA LEU A 69 8.21 3.69 -0.13
C LEU A 69 8.38 5.16 -0.55
N ARG A 70 9.04 6.00 0.27
CA ARG A 70 9.23 7.43 0.00
C ARG A 70 9.90 7.68 -1.36
N THR A 71 10.85 6.86 -1.77
CA THR A 71 11.55 7.01 -3.06
C THR A 71 10.64 6.83 -4.28
N ARG A 72 9.47 6.22 -4.09
CA ARG A 72 8.48 5.92 -5.13
C ARG A 72 7.22 6.76 -4.98
N LEU A 73 6.83 7.06 -3.75
CA LEU A 73 5.55 7.68 -3.47
C LEU A 73 5.67 9.13 -3.05
N SER A 74 6.84 9.68 -2.72
CA SER A 74 6.91 11.09 -2.30
C SER A 74 6.51 12.04 -3.44
N PRO A 75 6.10 13.28 -3.11
CA PRO A 75 5.83 14.30 -4.12
C PRO A 75 7.03 14.62 -5.02
N THR A 76 8.25 14.36 -4.53
CA THR A 76 9.51 14.64 -5.25
C THR A 76 10.11 13.39 -5.89
N ALA A 77 9.43 12.25 -5.80
CA ALA A 77 9.89 11.01 -6.41
C ALA A 77 9.93 11.18 -7.94
N THR A 78 11.01 10.73 -8.58
CA THR A 78 11.19 10.84 -10.04
C THR A 78 10.07 10.17 -10.84
N ILE A 79 9.40 9.16 -10.26
CA ILE A 79 8.24 8.52 -10.89
C ILE A 79 6.98 9.39 -10.88
N VAL A 80 6.85 10.28 -9.89
CA VAL A 80 5.75 11.26 -9.77
C VAL A 80 6.03 12.47 -10.66
N ASN A 81 7.29 12.90 -10.74
CA ASN A 81 7.76 13.92 -11.68
C ASN A 81 8.02 13.31 -13.05
N ASN A 82 6.97 13.06 -13.83
CA ASN A 82 7.08 12.55 -15.21
C ASN A 82 7.04 13.72 -16.22
N PRO A 83 8.19 14.11 -16.82
CA PRO A 83 8.24 15.26 -17.73
C PRO A 83 7.39 15.07 -18.99
N ALA A 84 7.19 13.82 -19.44
CA ALA A 84 6.37 13.54 -20.61
C ALA A 84 4.88 13.76 -20.31
N LEU A 85 4.43 13.40 -19.10
CA LEU A 85 3.06 13.66 -18.66
C LEU A 85 2.80 15.16 -18.51
N GLU A 86 3.71 15.88 -17.86
CA GLU A 86 3.63 17.34 -17.70
C GLU A 86 3.57 18.03 -19.07
N MET A 87 4.44 17.63 -19.99
CA MET A 87 4.46 18.17 -21.36
C MET A 87 3.17 17.84 -22.12
N GLY A 88 2.60 16.65 -21.92
CA GLY A 88 1.31 16.26 -22.49
C GLY A 88 0.16 17.15 -21.98
N ILE A 89 0.11 17.39 -20.66
CA ILE A 89 -0.87 18.28 -20.03
C ILE A 89 -0.72 19.71 -20.55
N VAL A 90 0.50 20.25 -20.62
CA VAL A 90 0.77 21.59 -21.16
C VAL A 90 0.31 21.72 -22.61
N LYS A 91 0.59 20.72 -23.46
CA LYS A 91 0.13 20.71 -24.86
C LYS A 91 -1.39 20.67 -24.99
N LEU A 92 -2.07 19.90 -24.15
CA LEU A 92 -3.54 19.85 -24.14
C LEU A 92 -4.13 21.20 -23.76
N PHE A 93 -3.62 21.83 -22.69
CA PHE A 93 -4.06 23.16 -22.29
C PHE A 93 -3.75 24.22 -23.34
N SER A 94 -2.57 24.20 -23.97
CA SER A 94 -2.24 25.15 -25.04
C SER A 94 -3.11 24.98 -26.28
N THR A 95 -3.51 23.74 -26.61
CA THR A 95 -4.40 23.46 -27.76
C THR A 95 -5.83 23.92 -27.49
N ILE A 96 -6.35 23.68 -26.29
CA ILE A 96 -7.69 24.11 -25.88
C ILE A 96 -7.80 25.65 -25.82
N HIS A 97 -6.75 26.33 -25.35
CA HIS A 97 -6.74 27.80 -25.26
C HIS A 97 -6.31 28.48 -26.57
N GLY A 98 -5.57 27.78 -27.44
CA GLY A 98 -5.16 28.25 -28.77
C GLY A 98 -6.30 28.33 -29.78
N HIS A 99 -7.30 27.44 -29.66
CA HIS A 99 -8.46 27.44 -30.57
C HIS A 99 -9.42 28.62 -30.38
N LYS A 100 -9.29 29.42 -29.31
CA LYS A 100 -10.10 30.64 -29.08
C LYS A 100 -9.50 31.92 -29.68
N ARG A 101 -8.40 31.85 -30.44
CA ARG A 101 -7.70 33.03 -31.02
C ARG A 101 -7.57 33.01 -32.54
N THR A 102 -8.52 32.44 -33.26
CA THR A 102 -8.70 32.71 -34.68
C THR A 102 -10.13 33.19 -34.88
N GLY A 103 -10.29 34.51 -34.79
CA GLY A 103 -11.45 35.21 -35.35
C GLY A 103 -11.36 35.27 -36.87
#